data_AF-A0A7C2IY96-F1
#
_entry.id   AF-A0A7C2IY96-F1
#
_cell.length_a   1.000
_cell.length_b   1.000
_cell.length_c   1.000
_cell.angle_alpha   90.00
_cell.angle_beta   90.00
_cell.angle_gamma   90.00
#
_symmetry.space_group_name_H-M   'P 1'
#
loop_
_entity.id
_entity.type
_entity.pdbx_description
1 polymer ?
#
loop_
_entity_poly.entity_id
_entity_poly.type
_entity_poly.pdbx_seq_one_letter_code
_entity_poly.pdbx_strand_id
1 'polypeptide(L)' 'DASLDRAPHRLTRYLEDLAAAFHLFYTRHRVIGEDSRLTEARLFLVRCTRQVLVNGLAILGVSAPESM' A
#
# COMPACT_ATOMS: atom_id res chain seq x y z
N ASP A 1 2.94 0.87 18.88
CA ASP A 1 2.99 2.29 19.29
C ASP A 1 1.67 3.04 19.13
N ALA A 2 1.05 3.09 17.94
CA ALA A 2 -0.21 3.83 17.75
C ALA A 2 -1.36 3.42 18.70
N SER A 3 -1.47 2.13 19.05
CA SER A 3 -2.46 1.63 20.03
C SER A 3 -2.10 1.98 21.48
N LEU A 4 -0.82 1.90 21.84
CA LEU A 4 -0.30 2.21 23.18
C LEU A 4 -0.47 3.71 23.50
N ASP A 5 -0.23 4.56 22.51
CA ASP A 5 -0.31 6.02 22.63
C ASP A 5 -1.72 6.58 22.38
N ARG A 6 -2.71 5.71 22.11
CA ARG A 6 -4.09 6.09 21.72
C ARG A 6 -4.11 7.13 20.59
N ALA A 7 -3.26 6.93 19.58
CA ALA A 7 -3.02 7.87 18.49
C ALA A 7 -3.42 7.28 17.13
N PRO A 8 -4.73 7.04 16.86
CA PRO A 8 -5.20 6.40 15.62
C PRO A 8 -4.87 7.21 14.36
N HIS A 9 -4.74 8.54 14.48
CA HIS A 9 -4.31 9.43 13.40
C HIS A 9 -2.91 9.11 12.84
N ARG A 10 -2.06 8.41 13.61
CA ARG A 10 -0.77 7.95 13.10
C ARG A 10 -0.93 6.84 12.07
N LEU A 11 -1.93 5.98 12.23
CA LEU A 11 -2.24 4.95 11.25
C LEU A 11 -2.80 5.57 9.97
N THR A 12 -3.73 6.53 10.07
CA THR A 12 -4.27 7.22 8.90
C THR A 12 -3.16 7.91 8.11
N ARG A 13 -2.28 8.65 8.79
CA ARG A 13 -1.15 9.32 8.16
C ARG A 13 -0.17 8.33 7.51
N TYR A 14 0.14 7.23 8.18
CA TYR A 14 0.96 6.18 7.58
C TYR A 14 0.35 5.62 6.29
N LEU A 15 -0.96 5.39 6.26
CA LEU A 15 -1.64 4.87 5.07
C LEU A 15 -1.67 5.90 3.94
N GLU A 16 -1.84 7.19 4.26
CA GLU A 16 -1.73 8.29 3.28
C GLU A 16 -0.32 8.36 2.68
N ASP A 17 0.72 8.35 3.52
CA ASP A 17 2.12 8.39 3.09
C ASP A 17 2.48 7.15 2.25
N LEU A 18 2.00 5.97 2.65
CA LEU A 18 2.18 4.72 1.89
C LEU A 18 1.50 4.78 0.52
N ALA A 19 0.27 5.27 0.46
CA ALA A 19 -0.47 5.41 -0.78
C ALA A 19 0.22 6.40 -1.74
N ALA A 20 0.73 7.53 -1.22
CA ALA A 20 1.49 8.51 -1.99
C ALA A 20 2.80 7.91 -2.55
N ALA A 21 3.55 7.18 -1.71
CA ALA A 21 4.77 6.50 -2.14
C ALA A 21 4.49 5.43 -3.21
N PHE A 22 3.40 4.66 -3.04
CA PHE A 22 2.98 3.66 -4.03
C PHE A 22 2.56 4.30 -5.35
N HIS A 23 1.82 5.41 -5.31
CA HIS A 23 1.42 6.15 -6.50
C HIS A 23 2.66 6.63 -7.29
N LEU A 24 3.64 7.21 -6.60
CA LEU A 24 4.90 7.63 -7.21
C LEU A 24 5.66 6.45 -7.83
N PHE A 25 5.73 5.31 -7.13
CA PHE A 25 6.31 4.08 -7.65
C PHE A 25 5.63 3.64 -8.95
N TYR A 26 4.30 3.61 -8.97
CA TYR A 26 3.52 3.15 -10.12
C TYR A 26 3.71 4.06 -11.34
N THR A 27 3.80 5.37 -11.14
CA THR A 27 4.08 6.33 -12.23
C THR A 27 5.50 6.20 -12.76
N ARG A 28 6.50 5.97 -11.90
CA ARG A 28 7.92 5.94 -12.31
C ARG A 28 8.40 4.58 -12.80
N HIS A 29 7.74 3.49 -12.40
CA HIS A 29 8.20 2.14 -12.65
C HIS A 29 7.10 1.30 -13.30
N ARG A 30 7.31 0.95 -14.57
CA ARG A 30 6.47 -0.01 -15.27
C ARG A 30 6.52 -1.37 -14.57
N VAL A 31 5.39 -1.81 -14.01
CA VAL A 31 5.29 -3.08 -13.26
C VAL A 31 5.42 -4.28 -14.18
N ILE A 32 4.73 -4.27 -15.33
CA ILE A 32 4.75 -5.36 -16.32
C ILE A 32 5.54 -4.91 -17.54
N GLY A 33 6.71 -5.52 -17.76
CA GLY A 33 7.62 -5.20 -18.87
C GLY A 33 8.31 -6.42 -19.44
N GLU A 34 9.35 -6.21 -20.25
CA GLU A 34 10.07 -7.28 -20.96
C GLU A 34 10.96 -8.12 -20.03
N ASP A 35 11.51 -7.53 -18.96
CA ASP A 35 12.26 -8.26 -17.94
C ASP A 35 11.30 -8.98 -16.99
N SER A 36 11.23 -10.31 -17.12
CA SER A 36 10.36 -11.17 -16.34
C SER A 36 10.71 -11.20 -14.86
N ARG A 37 12.01 -11.18 -14.51
CA ARG A 37 12.47 -11.19 -13.10
C ARG A 37 12.12 -9.88 -12.41
N LEU A 38 12.34 -8.75 -13.10
CA LEU A 38 11.99 -7.44 -12.57
C LEU A 38 10.47 -7.27 -12.45
N THR A 39 9.72 -7.81 -13.42
CA THR A 39 8.25 -7.84 -13.37
C THR A 39 7.75 -8.62 -12.15
N GLU A 40 8.29 -9.83 -11.92
CA GLU A 40 7.92 -10.66 -10.78
C GLU A 40 8.21 -9.95 -9.44
N ALA A 41 9.39 -9.36 -9.29
CA ALA A 41 9.76 -8.60 -8.10
C ALA A 41 8.82 -7.41 -7.85
N ARG A 42 8.46 -6.66 -8.89
CA ARG A 42 7.53 -5.51 -8.78
C ARG A 42 6.11 -5.97 -8.46
N LEU A 43 5.64 -7.08 -9.05
CA LEU A 43 4.34 -7.66 -8.71
C LEU A 43 4.29 -8.12 -7.25
N PHE A 44 5.36 -8.71 -6.75
CA PHE A 44 5.46 -9.08 -5.33
C PHE A 44 5.35 -7.85 -4.43
N LEU A 45 6.09 -6.78 -4.74
CA LEU A 45 5.98 -5.50 -4.02
C LEU A 45 4.56 -4.94 -4.03
N VAL A 46 3.90 -4.92 -5.19
CA VAL A 46 2.51 -4.46 -5.33
C VAL A 46 1.56 -5.27 -4.44
N ARG A 47 1.71 -6.59 -4.39
CA ARG A 47 0.89 -7.47 -3.53
C ARG A 47 1.11 -7.18 -2.06
N CYS A 48 2.35 -7.01 -1.62
CA CYS A 48 2.67 -6.66 -0.24
C CYS A 48 2.05 -5.30 0.15
N THR A 49 2.21 -4.28 -0.69
CA THR A 49 1.63 -2.95 -0.44
C THR A 49 0.11 -3.01 -0.37
N ARG A 50 -0.55 -3.75 -1.28
CA ARG A 50 -2.01 -3.98 -1.23
C ARG A 50 -2.42 -4.60 0.11
N GLN A 51 -1.71 -5.63 0.58
CA GLN A 51 -2.05 -6.29 1.84
C GLN A 51 -1.96 -5.34 3.04
N VAL A 52 -0.93 -4.49 3.08
CA VAL A 52 -0.77 -3.49 4.14
C VAL A 52 -1.91 -2.46 4.12
N LEU A 53 -2.28 -1.97 2.94
CA LEU A 53 -3.40 -1.04 2.78
C LEU A 53 -4.72 -1.66 3.23
N VAL A 54 -5.01 -2.90 2.81
CA VAL A 54 -6.23 -3.63 3.22
C VAL A 54 -6.28 -3.80 4.74
N ASN A 55 -5.17 -4.23 5.36
CA ASN A 55 -5.11 -4.39 6.80
C ASN A 55 -5.32 -3.07 7.55
N GLY A 56 -4.68 -2.00 7.08
CA GLY A 56 -4.81 -0.67 7.67
C GLY A 56 -6.23 -0.10 7.57
N LEU A 57 -6.84 -0.19 6.39
CA LEU A 57 -8.22 0.25 6.18
C LEU A 57 -9.22 -0.57 7.01
N ALA A 58 -9.01 -1.89 7.12
CA ALA A 58 -9.83 -2.76 7.96
C ALA A 58 -9.76 -2.36 9.45
N ILE A 59 -8.57 -2.01 9.96
CA ILE A 59 -8.41 -1.50 11.33
C ILE A 59 -9.17 -0.18 11.53
N LEU A 60 -9.24 0.66 10.50
CA LEU A 60 -10.00 1.92 10.52
C LEU A 60 -11.50 1.74 10.31
N GLY A 61 -11.98 0.51 10.03
CA GLY A 61 -13.38 0.25 9.73
C GLY A 61 -13.83 0.73 8.34
N VAL A 62 -12.89 0.93 7.42
CA VAL A 62 -13.14 1.40 6.05
C VAL A 62 -13.02 0.22 5.07
N SER A 63 -13.90 0.16 4.07
CA SER A 63 -13.80 -0.85 3.02
C SER A 63 -12.61 -0.56 2.09
N ALA A 64 -11.93 -1.63 1.65
CA ALA A 64 -10.87 -1.58 0.66
C ALA A 64 -11.40 -2.17 -0.66
N PRO A 65 -11.98 -1.37 -1.56
CA PRO A 65 -12.58 -1.88 -2.78
C PRO A 65 -11.52 -2.42 -3.76
N GLU A 66 -11.85 -3.51 -4.46
CA GLU A 66 -10.94 -4.14 -5.43
C GLU A 66 -10.84 -3.37 -6.76
N SER A 67 -11.84 -2.54 -7.05
CA SER A 67 -11.84 -1.56 -8.13
C SER A 67 -12.44 -0.27 -7.59
N MET A 68 -11.84 0.86 -7.96
CA MET A 68 -12.51 2.17 -7.90
C MET A 68 -13.39 2.35 -9.12
#